data_AF-A0AAN8SGX6-F1
#
_entry.id   AF-A0AAN8SGX6-F1
#
_cell.length_a   1.000
_cell.length_b   1.000
_cell.length_c   1.000
_cell.angle_alpha   90.00
_cell.angle_beta   90.00
_cell.angle_gamma   90.00
#
_symmetry.space_group_name_H-M   'P 1'
#
loop_
_entity.id
_entity.type
_entity.pdbx_description
1 polymer ?
#
loop_
_entity_poly.entity_id
_entity_poly.type
_entity_poly.pdbx_seq_one_letter_code
_entity_poly.pdbx_strand_id
1 'polypeptide(L)'
;MLKASSVFSIYSVPCSAWWTPKKTFQSSLTMLRSCCKSSDDMAQFFQKTKMIRKAAMEYDMESFDETLRECCAEPKAFHLSYKEKKIFMKTNVNILIQNNMLKSNIDLEEHLVSHFEAFPYVPFQNTLENQNRETTITLKKLRGSVEKQYLAWKFNVHKDIINAIYSCFSACILPGRSFSRLHEKFKALNECQYLQEESVQNKFYILTMTPFDNSYFREFKSTFAGVSWDKVGRLYPEIIVKPFVSLMELLDILSNEKFTNEQIQNALPVFRNTIRLIVIRLLYVLNTDKFSHMREHRDFLSLLAFPIQYLKTCNWDQLQDQKTSFLKERIWHSGKFLLYHLHFELKKLLNIDPEDFIYLCRHPKITAVPWSQIYETILYLKDNFSDSEIKDSIHIILYPKAAIQLALNTINENEDILRDIGIENGCVSQNTNLFNHGTKLRNKMLQLCLYYIEKPLEFSGTGIFL
;
A
#
# COMPACT_ATOMS: atom_id res chain seq x y z
N MET A 1 16.42 23.92 -0.69
CA MET A 1 15.24 23.45 0.06
C MET A 1 14.32 22.69 -0.89
N LEU A 2 14.51 21.38 -1.03
CA LEU A 2 13.72 20.53 -1.94
C LEU A 2 12.61 19.82 -1.14
N LYS A 3 11.39 19.87 -1.67
CA LYS A 3 10.16 19.31 -1.07
C LYS A 3 10.15 17.78 -1.20
N ALA A 4 10.17 17.07 -0.07
CA ALA A 4 10.04 15.62 0.05
C ALA A 4 8.56 15.18 0.22
N SER A 5 7.62 15.72 -0.57
CA SER A 5 6.18 15.58 -0.29
C SER A 5 5.36 14.75 -1.28
N SER A 6 5.96 13.95 -2.18
CA SER A 6 5.20 13.21 -3.21
C SER A 6 5.22 11.67 -3.12
N VAL A 7 5.88 11.05 -2.12
CA VAL A 7 6.04 9.59 -2.09
C VAL A 7 5.00 8.85 -1.22
N PHE A 8 4.18 9.55 -0.41
CA PHE A 8 3.36 8.88 0.62
C PHE A 8 1.85 8.78 0.36
N SER A 9 1.31 9.28 -0.76
CA SER A 9 -0.15 9.42 -0.92
C SER A 9 -0.92 8.19 -1.42
N ILE A 10 -0.27 7.06 -1.73
CA ILE A 10 -0.95 5.90 -2.38
C ILE A 10 -1.20 4.71 -1.41
N TYR A 11 -0.67 4.72 -0.19
CA TYR A 11 -0.72 3.55 0.71
C TYR A 11 -1.43 3.76 2.06
N SER A 12 -2.15 4.86 2.27
CA SER A 12 -2.85 5.10 3.54
C SER A 12 -4.18 4.34 3.65
N VAL A 13 -4.13 3.03 3.86
CA VAL A 13 -5.25 2.30 4.47
C VAL A 13 -5.09 2.42 5.99
N PRO A 14 -6.13 2.80 6.76
CA PRO A 14 -6.02 2.94 8.20
C PRO A 14 -5.60 1.62 8.88
N CYS A 15 -4.43 1.62 9.52
CA CYS A 15 -3.86 0.47 10.22
C CYS A 15 -4.72 0.02 11.43
N SER A 16 -5.68 0.85 11.88
CA SER A 16 -6.61 0.53 12.97
C SER A 16 -7.56 -0.64 12.67
N ALA A 17 -7.72 -1.04 11.40
CA ALA A 17 -8.56 -2.18 11.00
C ALA A 17 -7.93 -3.56 11.32
N TRP A 18 -6.64 -3.61 11.66
CA TRP A 18 -5.91 -4.87 11.83
C TRP A 18 -6.04 -5.46 13.24
N TRP A 19 -6.48 -4.64 14.23
CA TRP A 19 -6.44 -5.01 15.65
C TRP A 19 -7.66 -4.58 16.48
N THR A 20 -8.82 -4.36 15.86
CA THR A 20 -10.09 -4.29 16.63
C THR A 20 -10.81 -5.63 16.60
N PRO A 21 -10.52 -6.59 17.50
CA PRO A 21 -11.11 -7.92 17.48
C PRO A 21 -12.63 -7.93 17.69
N LYS A 22 -13.25 -6.85 18.19
CA LYS A 22 -14.69 -6.91 18.53
C LYS A 22 -15.62 -6.80 17.31
N LYS A 23 -15.38 -5.87 16.37
CA LYS A 23 -16.29 -5.66 15.22
C LYS A 23 -16.00 -6.60 14.05
N THR A 24 -14.75 -6.99 13.84
CA THR A 24 -14.36 -7.97 12.79
C THR A 24 -14.80 -9.39 13.14
N PHE A 25 -14.79 -9.76 14.43
CA PHE A 25 -15.18 -11.09 14.88
C PHE A 25 -16.63 -11.43 14.56
N GLN A 26 -17.58 -10.49 14.71
CA GLN A 26 -19.01 -10.75 14.48
C GLN A 26 -19.37 -10.99 13.01
N SER A 27 -18.78 -10.23 12.07
CA SER A 27 -18.99 -10.46 10.64
C SER A 27 -18.32 -11.76 10.16
N SER A 28 -17.10 -12.05 10.64
CA SER A 28 -16.44 -13.34 10.39
C SER A 28 -17.19 -14.52 11.00
N LEU A 29 -17.81 -14.34 12.18
CA LEU A 29 -18.67 -15.34 12.85
C LEU A 29 -19.89 -15.72 12.01
N THR A 30 -20.47 -14.77 11.30
CA THR A 30 -21.69 -15.00 10.52
C THR A 30 -21.36 -15.81 9.25
N MET A 31 -20.19 -15.55 8.67
CA MET A 31 -19.66 -16.27 7.52
C MET A 31 -19.07 -17.65 7.90
N LEU A 32 -18.46 -17.78 9.09
CA LEU A 32 -18.00 -19.07 9.61
C LEU A 32 -19.18 -19.99 9.97
N ARG A 33 -20.29 -19.44 10.47
CA ARG A 33 -21.54 -20.19 10.70
C ARG A 33 -22.11 -20.81 9.43
N SER A 34 -21.89 -20.23 8.25
CA SER A 34 -22.29 -20.84 6.98
C SER A 34 -21.33 -21.91 6.46
N CYS A 35 -20.11 -22.01 7.02
CA CYS A 35 -19.07 -22.93 6.55
C CYS A 35 -18.81 -24.12 7.49
N CYS A 36 -19.12 -24.00 8.79
CA CYS A 36 -18.99 -25.10 9.74
C CYS A 36 -20.17 -26.07 9.62
N LYS A 37 -19.88 -27.34 9.34
CA LYS A 37 -20.91 -28.38 9.12
C LYS A 37 -21.53 -28.91 10.41
N SER A 38 -20.90 -28.68 11.58
CA SER A 38 -21.37 -29.15 12.88
C SER A 38 -21.23 -28.10 13.99
N SER A 39 -22.03 -28.24 15.05
CA SER A 39 -21.92 -27.45 16.28
C SER A 39 -20.58 -27.65 16.99
N ASP A 40 -19.98 -28.84 16.84
CA ASP A 40 -18.79 -29.25 17.58
C ASP A 40 -17.52 -28.62 16.99
N ASP A 41 -17.45 -28.46 15.66
CA ASP A 41 -16.36 -27.73 14.98
C ASP A 41 -16.31 -26.27 15.44
N MET A 42 -17.48 -25.66 15.64
CA MET A 42 -17.58 -24.29 16.14
C MET A 42 -17.14 -24.19 17.60
N ALA A 43 -17.51 -25.15 18.45
CA ALA A 43 -17.08 -25.18 19.85
C ALA A 43 -15.55 -25.31 19.98
N GLN A 44 -14.93 -26.20 19.19
CA GLN A 44 -13.48 -26.36 19.16
C GLN A 44 -12.77 -25.09 18.66
N PHE A 45 -13.32 -24.43 17.62
CA PHE A 45 -12.79 -23.16 17.12
C PHE A 45 -12.84 -22.06 18.18
N PHE A 46 -13.94 -21.91 18.91
CA PHE A 46 -14.06 -20.92 19.99
C PHE A 46 -13.09 -21.20 21.14
N GLN A 47 -12.91 -22.47 21.50
CA GLN A 47 -11.96 -22.86 22.52
C GLN A 47 -10.53 -22.49 22.09
N LYS A 48 -10.15 -22.80 20.85
CA LYS A 48 -8.84 -22.46 20.28
C LYS A 48 -8.60 -20.94 20.21
N THR A 49 -9.58 -20.17 19.74
CA THR A 49 -9.46 -18.70 19.71
C THR A 49 -9.43 -18.07 21.11
N LYS A 50 -10.14 -18.63 22.08
CA LYS A 50 -10.07 -18.18 23.49
C LYS A 50 -8.68 -18.45 24.08
N MET A 51 -8.09 -19.61 23.80
CA MET A 51 -6.72 -19.94 24.21
C MET A 51 -5.69 -18.99 23.56
N ILE A 52 -5.79 -18.74 22.25
CA ILE A 52 -4.89 -17.81 21.55
C ILE A 52 -5.01 -16.39 22.12
N ARG A 53 -6.23 -15.92 22.41
CA ARG A 53 -6.43 -14.59 23.03
C ARG A 53 -5.83 -14.50 24.42
N LYS A 54 -5.95 -15.58 25.22
CA LYS A 54 -5.35 -15.64 26.56
C LYS A 54 -3.83 -15.58 26.47
N ALA A 55 -3.23 -16.42 25.61
CA ALA A 55 -1.79 -16.44 25.38
C ALA A 55 -1.27 -15.09 24.85
N ALA A 56 -1.99 -14.44 23.93
CA ALA A 56 -1.63 -13.11 23.44
C ALA A 56 -1.67 -12.04 24.55
N MET A 57 -2.67 -12.12 25.44
CA MET A 57 -2.77 -11.20 26.57
C MET A 57 -1.68 -11.45 27.63
N GLU A 58 -1.33 -12.70 27.90
CA GLU A 58 -0.21 -13.08 28.76
C GLU A 58 1.12 -12.57 28.17
N TYR A 59 1.34 -12.79 26.87
CA TYR A 59 2.50 -12.29 26.13
C TYR A 59 2.60 -10.75 26.16
N ASP A 60 1.48 -10.05 26.03
CA ASP A 60 1.42 -8.59 26.10
C ASP A 60 1.73 -8.08 27.52
N MET A 61 1.31 -8.80 28.56
CA MET A 61 1.61 -8.46 29.96
C MET A 61 3.10 -8.64 30.27
N GLU A 62 3.69 -9.76 29.87
CA GLU A 62 5.14 -10.00 29.99
C GLU A 62 5.95 -8.93 29.24
N SER A 63 5.52 -8.57 28.03
CA SER A 63 6.13 -7.49 27.25
C SER A 63 6.13 -6.17 28.00
N PHE A 64 5.05 -5.91 28.73
CA PHE A 64 4.89 -4.68 29.48
C PHE A 64 5.82 -4.67 30.70
N ASP A 65 5.99 -5.81 31.37
CA ASP A 65 6.89 -5.94 32.51
C ASP A 65 8.36 -5.84 32.11
N GLU A 66 8.73 -6.34 30.93
CA GLU A 66 10.04 -6.05 30.32
C GLU A 66 10.19 -4.55 30.06
N THR A 67 9.17 -3.90 29.48
CA THR A 67 9.20 -2.45 29.19
C THR A 67 9.35 -1.62 30.47
N LEU A 68 8.69 -2.01 31.56
CA LEU A 68 8.82 -1.36 32.86
C LEU A 68 10.22 -1.57 33.46
N ARG A 69 10.81 -2.76 33.30
CA ARG A 69 12.20 -3.04 33.72
C ARG A 69 13.20 -2.16 32.98
N GLU A 70 13.08 -2.03 31.66
CA GLU A 70 13.92 -1.12 30.84
C GLU A 70 13.79 0.34 31.27
N CYS A 71 12.62 0.71 31.80
CA CYS A 71 12.38 2.05 32.31
C CYS A 71 12.85 2.25 33.76
N CYS A 72 13.58 1.31 34.36
CA CYS A 72 13.98 1.35 35.77
C CYS A 72 12.79 1.49 36.74
N ALA A 73 11.64 0.87 36.43
CA ALA A 73 10.51 0.87 37.34
C ALA A 73 10.77 0.05 38.60
N GLU A 74 10.29 0.56 39.74
CA GLU A 74 10.39 -0.11 41.04
C GLU A 74 9.47 -1.34 41.13
N PRO A 75 9.78 -2.35 41.98
CA PRO A 75 9.02 -3.60 42.08
C PRO A 75 7.49 -3.45 42.16
N LYS A 76 7.03 -2.42 42.88
CA LYS A 76 5.60 -2.10 43.01
C LYS A 76 4.89 -1.80 41.68
N ALA A 77 5.60 -1.33 40.66
CA ALA A 77 5.03 -1.05 39.34
C ALA A 77 4.64 -2.33 38.58
N PHE A 78 5.28 -3.48 38.85
CA PHE A 78 4.96 -4.74 38.19
C PHE A 78 3.63 -5.34 38.66
N HIS A 79 3.19 -5.00 39.87
CA HIS A 79 1.91 -5.43 40.44
C HIS A 79 0.71 -4.62 39.95
N LEU A 80 0.92 -3.57 39.17
CA LEU A 80 -0.16 -2.77 38.58
C LEU A 80 -1.00 -3.60 37.59
N SER A 81 -2.30 -3.33 37.54
CA SER A 81 -3.15 -3.87 36.48
C SER A 81 -2.73 -3.33 35.11
N TYR A 82 -3.11 -4.02 34.03
CA TYR A 82 -2.81 -3.57 32.66
C TYR A 82 -3.27 -2.13 32.36
N LYS A 83 -4.42 -1.72 32.91
CA LYS A 83 -4.95 -0.35 32.75
C LYS A 83 -4.07 0.66 33.48
N GLU A 84 -3.64 0.34 34.69
CA GLU A 84 -2.76 1.19 35.50
C GLU A 84 -1.36 1.27 34.89
N LYS A 85 -0.81 0.16 34.39
CA LYS A 85 0.44 0.12 33.62
C LYS A 85 0.39 1.05 32.40
N LYS A 86 -0.73 1.12 31.68
CA LYS A 86 -0.92 2.11 30.59
C LYS A 86 -0.95 3.56 31.07
N ILE A 87 -1.51 3.81 32.24
CA ILE A 87 -1.51 5.15 32.86
C ILE A 87 -0.08 5.50 33.28
N PHE A 88 0.62 4.58 33.94
CA PHE A 88 2.02 4.71 34.34
C PHE A 88 2.91 5.17 33.18
N MET A 89 2.81 4.51 32.01
CA MET A 89 3.58 4.92 30.82
C MET A 89 3.23 6.33 30.31
N LYS A 90 2.03 6.83 30.61
CA LYS A 90 1.60 8.18 30.23
C LYS A 90 1.86 9.22 31.33
N THR A 91 2.33 8.80 32.50
CA THR A 91 2.65 9.70 33.61
C THR A 91 3.98 10.41 33.36
N ASN A 92 4.10 11.64 33.88
CA ASN A 92 5.33 12.42 33.86
C ASN A 92 6.44 11.70 34.64
N VAL A 93 7.66 11.67 34.09
CA VAL A 93 8.82 11.03 34.69
C VAL A 93 9.13 11.58 36.09
N ASN A 94 9.11 12.91 36.27
CA ASN A 94 9.38 13.56 37.56
C ASN A 94 8.35 13.19 38.63
N ILE A 95 7.07 13.06 38.24
CA ILE A 95 6.01 12.61 39.16
C ILE A 95 6.28 11.16 39.57
N LEU A 96 6.69 10.30 38.64
CA LEU A 96 7.01 8.91 38.97
C LEU A 96 8.23 8.81 39.90
N ILE A 97 9.26 9.63 39.70
CA ILE A 97 10.43 9.72 40.59
C ILE A 97 10.02 10.20 41.99
N GLN A 98 9.24 11.29 42.08
CA GLN A 98 8.76 11.84 43.36
C GLN A 98 7.92 10.83 44.17
N ASN A 99 7.17 9.96 43.48
CA ASN A 99 6.38 8.90 44.10
C ASN A 99 7.18 7.60 44.33
N ASN A 100 8.51 7.62 44.18
CA ASN A 100 9.40 6.47 44.28
C ASN A 100 8.95 5.30 43.38
N MET A 101 8.38 5.58 42.21
CA MET A 101 7.91 4.58 41.24
C MET A 101 8.99 4.27 40.18
N LEU A 102 9.97 5.16 40.05
CA LEU A 102 11.20 5.01 39.25
C LEU A 102 12.40 5.28 40.16
N LYS A 103 13.55 4.68 39.85
CA LYS A 103 14.83 4.95 40.54
C LYS A 103 15.25 6.41 40.32
N SER A 104 15.53 7.16 41.39
CA SER A 104 15.87 8.59 41.33
C SER A 104 17.31 8.89 40.92
N ASN A 105 18.22 7.92 41.06
CA ASN A 105 19.66 8.13 40.94
C ASN A 105 20.22 7.70 39.56
N ILE A 106 19.35 7.55 38.56
CA ILE A 106 19.70 7.03 37.24
C ILE A 106 19.31 8.06 36.19
N ASP A 107 20.24 8.41 35.30
CA ASP A 107 19.90 9.08 34.04
C ASP A 107 19.11 8.08 33.19
N LEU A 108 17.79 8.28 33.16
CA LEU A 108 16.88 7.36 32.50
C LEU A 108 17.09 7.35 30.97
N GLU A 109 17.50 8.46 30.36
CA GLU A 109 17.77 8.47 28.91
C GLU A 109 19.04 7.66 28.60
N GLU A 110 20.13 7.89 29.34
CA GLU A 110 21.37 7.12 29.19
C GLU A 110 21.15 5.63 29.46
N HIS A 111 20.36 5.31 30.49
CA HIS A 111 19.99 3.92 30.79
C HIS A 111 19.20 3.29 29.64
N LEU A 112 18.19 3.98 29.09
CA LEU A 112 17.42 3.47 27.96
C LEU A 112 18.30 3.25 26.72
N VAL A 113 19.27 4.13 26.48
CA VAL A 113 20.24 4.01 25.37
C VAL A 113 21.15 2.80 25.56
N SER A 114 21.52 2.48 26.80
CA SER A 114 22.41 1.35 27.12
C SER A 114 21.84 -0.03 26.70
N HIS A 115 20.54 -0.13 26.45
CA HIS A 115 19.90 -1.34 25.91
C HIS A 115 20.21 -1.60 24.42
N PHE A 116 20.79 -0.63 23.70
CA PHE A 116 21.10 -0.76 22.28
C PHE A 116 22.60 -0.91 22.04
N GLU A 117 23.04 -2.14 21.74
CA GLU A 117 24.43 -2.42 21.39
C GLU A 117 24.91 -1.59 20.20
N ALA A 118 26.14 -1.06 20.29
CA ALA A 118 26.82 -0.29 19.25
C ALA A 118 26.15 1.02 18.81
N PHE A 119 25.10 1.49 19.49
CA PHE A 119 24.56 2.82 19.24
C PHE A 119 25.62 3.86 19.63
N PRO A 120 26.15 4.67 18.69
CA PRO A 120 27.19 5.64 19.00
C PRO A 120 26.61 6.60 20.00
N TYR A 121 27.31 6.75 21.13
CA TYR A 121 26.95 7.75 22.12
C TYR A 121 27.14 9.13 21.50
N VAL A 122 26.09 9.61 20.84
CA VAL A 122 25.93 11.01 20.52
C VAL A 122 25.12 11.55 21.70
N PRO A 123 25.72 12.34 22.59
CA PRO A 123 24.99 12.85 23.75
C PRO A 123 23.73 13.52 23.23
N PHE A 124 22.58 13.15 23.82
CA PHE A 124 21.24 13.57 23.40
C PHE A 124 20.97 15.04 23.74
N GLN A 125 21.96 15.91 23.56
CA GLN A 125 21.99 17.31 23.98
C GLN A 125 20.77 18.09 23.47
N ASN A 126 20.19 17.72 22.32
CA ASN A 126 19.08 18.47 21.74
C ASN A 126 17.67 17.99 22.12
N THR A 127 17.47 16.81 22.72
CA THR A 127 16.11 16.28 22.93
C THR A 127 15.49 16.70 24.25
N LEU A 128 16.27 16.68 25.34
CA LEU A 128 15.83 17.15 26.65
C LEU A 128 16.07 18.64 26.84
N GLU A 129 17.19 19.21 26.39
CA GLU A 129 17.48 20.64 26.63
C GLU A 129 16.50 21.59 25.93
N ASN A 130 15.99 21.22 24.75
CA ASN A 130 14.93 21.97 24.08
C ASN A 130 13.52 21.67 24.65
N GLN A 131 13.34 20.50 25.29
CA GLN A 131 12.08 20.11 25.95
C GLN A 131 12.01 20.48 27.43
N ASN A 132 13.10 20.95 28.04
CA ASN A 132 13.15 21.44 29.43
C ASN A 132 12.27 22.69 29.66
N ARG A 133 11.70 23.29 28.60
CA ARG A 133 10.62 24.28 28.71
C ARG A 133 9.23 23.66 28.86
N GLU A 134 9.05 22.38 28.52
CA GLU A 134 7.80 21.63 28.72
C GLU A 134 7.92 20.75 29.98
N THR A 135 7.24 21.17 31.05
CA THR A 135 7.11 20.45 32.34
C THR A 135 6.39 19.09 32.25
N THR A 136 6.29 18.44 31.08
CA THR A 136 5.38 17.30 30.83
C THR A 136 5.96 16.17 29.96
N ILE A 137 7.24 15.82 30.11
CA ILE A 137 7.79 14.61 29.48
C ILE A 137 7.24 13.37 30.17
N THR A 138 6.46 12.58 29.43
CA THR A 138 5.92 11.30 29.90
C THR A 138 6.89 10.17 29.62
N LEU A 139 6.82 9.10 30.41
CA LEU A 139 7.71 7.95 30.23
C LEU A 139 7.63 7.35 28.81
N LYS A 140 6.43 7.25 28.25
CA LYS A 140 6.18 6.81 26.87
C LYS A 140 6.83 7.75 25.84
N LYS A 141 6.78 9.07 26.05
CA LYS A 141 7.41 10.04 25.14
C LYS A 141 8.92 9.91 25.15
N LEU A 142 9.52 9.84 26.36
CA LEU A 142 10.97 9.67 26.51
C LEU A 142 11.46 8.39 25.83
N ARG A 143 10.86 7.24 26.19
CA ARG A 143 11.20 5.95 25.59
C ARG A 143 11.02 5.95 24.06
N GLY A 144 9.89 6.48 23.59
CA GLY A 144 9.62 6.57 22.15
C GLY A 144 10.61 7.48 21.42
N SER A 145 11.16 8.51 22.10
CA SER A 145 12.22 9.34 21.54
C SER A 145 13.50 8.54 21.34
N VAL A 146 13.99 7.86 22.39
CA VAL A 146 15.21 7.02 22.31
C VAL A 146 15.07 5.97 21.21
N GLU A 147 13.94 5.27 21.17
CA GLU A 147 13.64 4.25 20.16
C GLU A 147 13.68 4.81 18.73
N LYS A 148 13.06 5.97 18.49
CA LYS A 148 13.09 6.61 17.16
C LYS A 148 14.49 7.00 16.73
N GLN A 149 15.31 7.49 17.67
CA GLN A 149 16.70 7.86 17.38
C GLN A 149 17.54 6.63 17.07
N TYR A 150 17.38 5.56 17.84
CA TYR A 150 17.99 4.28 17.55
C TYR A 150 17.61 3.76 16.17
N LEU A 151 16.31 3.77 15.80
CA LEU A 151 15.86 3.32 14.48
C LEU A 151 16.40 4.20 13.35
N ALA A 152 16.42 5.52 13.53
CA ALA A 152 16.97 6.45 12.54
C ALA A 152 18.45 6.16 12.27
N TRP A 153 19.24 5.94 13.32
CA TRP A 153 20.64 5.54 13.22
C TRP A 153 20.79 4.15 12.60
N LYS A 154 20.08 3.14 13.10
CA LYS A 154 20.22 1.74 12.70
C LYS A 154 19.93 1.54 11.22
N PHE A 155 19.01 2.31 10.66
CA PHE A 155 18.63 2.26 9.24
C PHE A 155 19.26 3.35 8.39
N ASN A 156 20.08 4.21 8.98
CA ASN A 156 20.68 5.35 8.31
C ASN A 156 19.64 6.21 7.56
N VAL A 157 18.53 6.55 8.24
CA VAL A 157 17.43 7.35 7.69
C VAL A 157 17.20 8.61 8.51
N HIS A 158 16.64 9.65 7.87
CA HIS A 158 16.28 10.88 8.57
C HIS A 158 15.16 10.64 9.60
N LYS A 159 15.22 11.36 10.74
CA LYS A 159 14.23 11.24 11.83
C LYS A 159 12.79 11.48 11.36
N ASP A 160 12.58 12.30 10.33
CA ASP A 160 11.25 12.57 9.77
C ASP A 160 10.61 11.34 9.12
N ILE A 161 11.41 10.47 8.49
CA ILE A 161 10.92 9.22 7.91
C ILE A 161 10.40 8.33 9.04
N ILE A 162 11.19 8.18 10.11
CA ILE A 162 10.78 7.44 11.31
C ILE A 162 9.52 8.05 11.94
N ASN A 163 9.41 9.37 12.03
CA ASN A 163 8.21 10.02 12.54
C ASN A 163 6.98 9.76 11.67
N ALA A 164 7.11 9.82 10.34
CA ALA A 164 6.05 9.47 9.41
C ALA A 164 5.59 8.02 9.60
N ILE A 165 6.53 7.09 9.76
CA ILE A 165 6.24 5.67 10.04
C ILE A 165 5.49 5.51 11.37
N TYR A 166 5.94 6.16 12.44
CA TYR A 166 5.24 6.14 13.72
C TYR A 166 3.83 6.74 13.62
N SER A 167 3.59 7.71 12.73
CA SER A 167 2.25 8.25 12.49
C SER A 167 1.34 7.26 11.74
N CYS A 168 1.86 6.59 10.71
CA CYS A 168 1.11 5.64 9.89
C CYS A 168 0.81 4.33 10.63
N PHE A 169 1.72 3.90 11.50
CA PHE A 169 1.66 2.60 12.17
C PHE A 169 1.71 2.71 13.69
N SER A 170 1.24 3.82 14.25
CA SER A 170 1.26 4.14 15.69
C SER A 170 0.73 3.04 16.60
N ALA A 171 -0.14 2.16 16.11
CA ALA A 171 -0.69 1.03 16.86
C ALA A 171 0.10 -0.28 16.72
N CYS A 172 0.88 -0.45 15.65
CA CYS A 172 1.46 -1.74 15.27
C CYS A 172 2.99 -1.77 15.34
N ILE A 173 3.66 -0.62 15.21
CA ILE A 173 5.09 -0.60 14.91
C ILE A 173 5.96 -0.76 16.15
N LEU A 174 5.72 -0.09 17.28
CA LEU A 174 6.69 -0.11 18.38
C LEU A 174 6.20 0.32 19.79
N PRO A 175 5.18 1.18 19.98
CA PRO A 175 4.94 1.76 21.30
C PRO A 175 4.37 0.72 22.29
N GLY A 176 5.22 0.32 23.24
CA GLY A 176 4.87 -0.61 24.33
C GLY A 176 5.50 -2.00 24.22
N ARG A 177 6.33 -2.28 23.20
CA ARG A 177 7.18 -3.47 23.17
C ARG A 177 8.55 -3.14 23.73
N SER A 178 9.14 -4.06 24.47
CA SER A 178 10.49 -3.95 25.04
C SER A 178 11.57 -3.80 23.94
N PHE A 179 12.65 -3.10 24.24
CA PHE A 179 13.87 -3.03 23.44
C PHE A 179 14.49 -4.40 23.24
N SER A 180 14.43 -5.29 24.24
CA SER A 180 14.86 -6.69 24.08
C SER A 180 14.10 -7.40 22.95
N ARG A 181 12.77 -7.28 22.91
CA ARG A 181 11.95 -7.85 21.82
C ARG A 181 12.21 -7.19 20.48
N LEU A 182 12.53 -5.90 20.49
CA LEU A 182 12.95 -5.19 19.29
C LEU A 182 14.28 -5.74 18.75
N HIS A 183 15.24 -6.04 19.63
CA HIS A 183 16.51 -6.67 19.26
C HIS A 183 16.31 -8.09 18.72
N GLU A 184 15.54 -8.92 19.41
CA GLU A 184 15.17 -10.28 18.94
C GLU A 184 14.53 -10.23 17.55
N LYS A 185 13.68 -9.24 17.32
CA LYS A 185 13.07 -9.02 16.01
C LYS A 185 14.10 -8.69 14.94
N PHE A 186 15.03 -7.77 15.22
CA PHE A 186 16.09 -7.46 14.26
C PHE A 186 16.96 -8.67 13.96
N LYS A 187 17.30 -9.46 15.00
CA LYS A 187 18.02 -10.71 14.83
C LYS A 187 17.26 -11.67 13.90
N ALA A 188 15.98 -11.93 14.18
CA ALA A 188 15.16 -12.81 13.35
C ALA A 188 15.02 -12.31 11.90
N LEU A 189 14.83 -11.01 11.70
CA LEU A 189 14.71 -10.43 10.36
C LEU A 189 16.05 -10.43 9.60
N ASN A 190 17.18 -10.28 10.30
CA ASN A 190 18.52 -10.43 9.73
C ASN A 190 18.78 -11.88 9.30
N GLU A 191 18.44 -12.86 10.15
CA GLU A 191 18.54 -14.28 9.83
C GLU A 191 17.74 -14.66 8.57
N CYS A 192 16.56 -14.06 8.40
CA CYS A 192 15.73 -14.24 7.21
C CYS A 192 16.19 -13.43 5.98
N GLN A 193 17.27 -12.64 6.10
CA GLN A 193 17.76 -11.74 5.05
C GLN A 193 16.71 -10.70 4.58
N TYR A 194 15.76 -10.35 5.45
CA TYR A 194 14.73 -9.36 5.13
C TYR A 194 15.21 -7.92 5.31
N LEU A 195 16.28 -7.71 6.08
CA LEU A 195 16.86 -6.40 6.38
C LEU A 195 18.04 -6.04 5.48
N GLN A 196 17.93 -6.23 4.16
CA GLN A 196 18.89 -5.55 3.27
C GLN A 196 18.60 -4.05 3.27
N GLU A 197 19.62 -3.20 3.44
CA GLU A 197 19.46 -1.77 3.76
C GLU A 197 18.48 -1.04 2.81
N GLU A 198 18.54 -1.32 1.50
CA GLU A 198 17.65 -0.73 0.49
C GLU A 198 16.18 -1.19 0.62
N SER A 199 15.94 -2.40 1.14
CA SER A 199 14.60 -2.97 1.23
C SER A 199 13.84 -2.45 2.45
N VAL A 200 14.55 -2.16 3.56
CA VAL A 200 13.91 -1.74 4.81
C VAL A 200 13.35 -0.34 4.73
N GLN A 201 14.04 0.57 4.03
CA GLN A 201 13.59 1.95 3.87
C GLN A 201 12.17 2.04 3.28
N ASN A 202 11.85 1.11 2.39
CA ASN A 202 10.53 1.02 1.75
C ASN A 202 9.55 0.07 2.44
N LYS A 203 10.00 -0.67 3.47
CA LYS A 203 9.25 -1.78 4.08
C LYS A 203 9.30 -1.80 5.60
N PHE A 204 9.30 -0.64 6.25
CA PHE A 204 9.29 -0.52 7.72
C PHE A 204 8.12 -1.24 8.40
N TYR A 205 7.03 -1.53 7.69
CA TYR A 205 5.95 -2.36 8.22
C TYR A 205 6.40 -3.79 8.56
N ILE A 206 7.50 -4.30 8.00
CA ILE A 206 8.10 -5.59 8.43
C ILE A 206 8.45 -5.57 9.91
N LEU A 207 8.79 -4.38 10.45
CA LEU A 207 8.99 -4.17 11.87
C LEU A 207 7.70 -4.25 12.69
N THR A 208 6.54 -4.62 12.13
CA THR A 208 5.34 -4.96 12.92
C THR A 208 5.22 -6.46 13.22
N MET A 209 5.94 -7.33 12.50
CA MET A 209 5.86 -8.79 12.65
C MET A 209 6.05 -9.24 14.11
N THR A 210 5.31 -10.20 14.65
CA THR A 210 5.68 -10.70 15.98
C THR A 210 6.82 -11.73 15.83
N PRO A 211 7.82 -11.75 16.73
CA PRO A 211 8.82 -12.84 16.73
C PRO A 211 8.17 -14.22 16.87
N PHE A 212 7.06 -14.29 17.59
CA PHE A 212 6.22 -15.48 17.73
C PHE A 212 5.68 -15.96 16.38
N ASP A 213 5.27 -15.07 15.47
CA ASP A 213 4.85 -15.47 14.12
C ASP A 213 6.01 -16.16 13.36
N ASN A 214 7.27 -15.70 13.53
CA ASN A 214 8.44 -16.28 12.87
C ASN A 214 8.79 -17.70 13.36
N SER A 215 8.73 -17.96 14.67
CA SER A 215 8.94 -19.31 15.17
C SER A 215 7.83 -20.24 14.68
N TYR A 216 6.58 -19.77 14.63
CA TYR A 216 5.46 -20.55 14.11
C TYR A 216 5.59 -20.87 12.62
N PHE A 217 6.04 -19.92 11.80
CA PHE A 217 6.32 -20.16 10.39
C PHE A 217 7.37 -21.27 10.21
N ARG A 218 8.38 -21.35 11.09
CA ARG A 218 9.43 -22.39 11.01
C ARG A 218 8.98 -23.73 11.59
N GLU A 219 8.21 -23.73 12.68
CA GLU A 219 7.86 -24.92 13.45
C GLU A 219 6.63 -25.66 12.90
N PHE A 220 5.59 -24.95 12.42
CA PHE A 220 4.30 -25.58 12.09
C PHE A 220 4.11 -25.89 10.60
N LYS A 221 4.74 -25.13 9.69
CA LYS A 221 4.75 -25.44 8.24
C LYS A 221 5.98 -24.86 7.56
N SER A 222 6.86 -25.71 7.05
CA SER A 222 8.06 -25.29 6.30
C SER A 222 7.76 -24.49 5.02
N THR A 223 6.53 -24.55 4.49
CA THR A 223 6.14 -23.89 3.24
C THR A 223 4.76 -23.25 3.29
N PHE A 224 4.59 -22.18 2.52
CA PHE A 224 3.33 -21.55 2.16
C PHE A 224 2.94 -21.98 0.74
N ALA A 225 1.92 -22.85 0.65
CA ALA A 225 1.49 -23.46 -0.61
C ALA A 225 2.65 -24.13 -1.41
N GLY A 226 3.61 -24.76 -0.73
CA GLY A 226 4.77 -25.40 -1.35
C GLY A 226 5.96 -24.46 -1.62
N VAL A 227 5.86 -23.16 -1.32
CA VAL A 227 6.97 -22.19 -1.40
C VAL A 227 7.54 -21.94 -0.01
N SER A 228 8.86 -21.95 0.15
CA SER A 228 9.47 -21.65 1.45
C SER A 228 9.10 -20.24 1.93
N TRP A 229 8.89 -20.09 3.23
CA TRP A 229 8.56 -18.79 3.83
C TRP A 229 9.62 -17.73 3.54
N ASP A 230 10.91 -18.11 3.49
CA ASP A 230 12.00 -17.19 3.14
C ASP A 230 11.85 -16.62 1.72
N LYS A 231 11.36 -17.43 0.78
CA LYS A 231 11.09 -16.98 -0.59
C LYS A 231 9.84 -16.10 -0.62
N VAL A 232 8.79 -16.46 0.12
CA VAL A 232 7.58 -15.64 0.24
C VAL A 232 7.89 -14.28 0.86
N GLY A 233 8.64 -14.21 1.95
CA GLY A 233 8.98 -12.96 2.63
C GLY A 233 9.89 -12.05 1.81
N ARG A 234 10.79 -12.62 1.00
CA ARG A 234 11.61 -11.85 0.05
C ARG A 234 10.77 -11.22 -1.05
N LEU A 235 9.86 -11.99 -1.66
CA LEU A 235 9.03 -11.52 -2.77
C LEU A 235 7.87 -10.63 -2.31
N TYR A 236 7.21 -11.00 -1.21
CA TYR A 236 5.96 -10.43 -0.72
C TYR A 236 5.96 -10.28 0.82
N PRO A 237 6.79 -9.38 1.38
CA PRO A 237 6.89 -9.19 2.82
C PRO A 237 5.58 -8.77 3.50
N GLU A 238 4.60 -8.25 2.75
CA GLU A 238 3.26 -7.94 3.24
C GLU A 238 2.46 -9.19 3.64
N ILE A 239 2.88 -10.38 3.19
CA ILE A 239 2.26 -11.64 3.56
C ILE A 239 2.75 -12.06 4.95
N ILE A 240 4.07 -12.03 5.18
CA ILE A 240 4.67 -12.50 6.44
C ILE A 240 4.26 -11.66 7.65
N VAL A 241 3.84 -10.40 7.45
CA VAL A 241 3.33 -9.55 8.53
C VAL A 241 1.89 -9.85 8.95
N LYS A 242 1.19 -10.74 8.24
CA LYS A 242 -0.18 -11.13 8.60
C LYS A 242 -0.17 -12.19 9.71
N PRO A 243 -1.23 -12.23 10.54
CA PRO A 243 -1.36 -13.28 11.56
C PRO A 243 -1.27 -14.67 10.93
N PHE A 244 -0.32 -15.49 11.40
CA PHE A 244 -0.06 -16.83 10.87
C PHE A 244 -1.33 -17.69 10.83
N VAL A 245 -2.10 -17.70 11.93
CA VAL A 245 -3.33 -18.48 12.07
C VAL A 245 -4.31 -18.14 10.95
N SER A 246 -4.49 -16.86 10.65
CA SER A 246 -5.44 -16.42 9.63
C SER A 246 -4.96 -16.75 8.21
N LEU A 247 -3.64 -16.72 7.96
CA LEU A 247 -3.09 -17.22 6.70
C LEU A 247 -3.32 -18.72 6.52
N MET A 248 -3.14 -19.51 7.59
CA MET A 248 -3.38 -20.95 7.54
C MET A 248 -4.86 -21.28 7.32
N GLU A 249 -5.76 -20.58 8.01
CA GLU A 249 -7.21 -20.70 7.77
C GLU A 249 -7.57 -20.41 6.32
N LEU A 250 -6.97 -19.39 5.70
CA LEU A 250 -7.20 -19.07 4.30
C LEU A 250 -6.67 -20.19 3.37
N LEU A 251 -5.50 -20.76 3.66
CA LEU A 251 -4.99 -21.92 2.90
C LEU A 251 -5.90 -23.14 3.03
N ASP A 252 -6.44 -23.39 4.22
CA ASP A 252 -7.36 -24.49 4.45
C ASP A 252 -8.67 -24.28 3.68
N ILE A 253 -9.20 -23.04 3.65
CA ILE A 253 -10.35 -22.68 2.80
C ILE A 253 -10.06 -22.96 1.32
N LEU A 254 -8.91 -22.51 0.82
CA LEU A 254 -8.53 -22.72 -0.58
C LEU A 254 -8.35 -24.21 -0.90
N SER A 255 -7.77 -24.98 0.02
CA SER A 255 -7.57 -26.43 -0.13
C SER A 255 -8.92 -27.18 -0.12
N ASN A 256 -9.85 -26.78 0.74
CA ASN A 256 -11.20 -27.33 0.80
C ASN A 256 -12.00 -27.06 -0.48
N GLU A 257 -11.75 -25.91 -1.13
CA GLU A 257 -12.28 -25.58 -2.46
C GLU A 257 -11.53 -26.24 -3.62
N LYS A 258 -10.61 -27.17 -3.31
CA LYS A 258 -9.80 -27.97 -4.24
C LYS A 258 -8.83 -27.17 -5.10
N PHE A 259 -8.38 -25.99 -4.64
CA PHE A 259 -7.31 -25.26 -5.33
C PHE A 259 -5.96 -25.94 -5.12
N THR A 260 -5.18 -26.09 -6.20
CA THR A 260 -3.86 -26.70 -6.13
C THR A 260 -2.83 -25.74 -5.54
N ASN A 261 -1.75 -26.29 -4.98
CA ASN A 261 -0.61 -25.47 -4.53
C ASN A 261 -0.09 -24.58 -5.68
N GLU A 262 -0.06 -25.08 -6.92
CA GLU A 262 0.37 -24.30 -8.08
C GLU A 262 -0.53 -23.06 -8.31
N GLN A 263 -1.85 -23.22 -8.23
CA GLN A 263 -2.79 -22.08 -8.33
C GLN A 263 -2.55 -21.05 -7.22
N ILE A 264 -2.32 -21.51 -6.00
CA ILE A 264 -2.07 -20.64 -4.85
C ILE A 264 -0.72 -19.92 -5.01
N GLN A 265 0.31 -20.60 -5.53
CA GLN A 265 1.62 -20.02 -5.82
C GLN A 265 1.55 -18.91 -6.88
N ASN A 266 0.81 -19.13 -7.96
CA ASN A 266 0.61 -18.11 -9.00
C ASN A 266 -0.16 -16.89 -8.48
N ALA A 267 -0.97 -17.08 -7.43
CA ALA A 267 -1.75 -16.03 -6.81
C ALA A 267 -1.12 -15.45 -5.52
N LEU A 268 0.16 -15.71 -5.21
CA LEU A 268 0.81 -15.16 -4.00
C LEU A 268 0.55 -13.67 -3.76
N PRO A 269 0.61 -12.77 -4.78
CA PRO A 269 0.33 -11.36 -4.55
C PRO A 269 -1.09 -11.03 -4.06
N VAL A 270 -2.07 -11.89 -4.31
CA VAL A 270 -3.44 -11.73 -3.79
C VAL A 270 -3.42 -11.68 -2.28
N PHE A 271 -2.52 -12.45 -1.65
CA PHE A 271 -2.35 -12.52 -0.21
C PHE A 271 -1.75 -11.25 0.40
N ARG A 272 -1.47 -10.19 -0.38
CA ARG A 272 -1.20 -8.87 0.21
C ARG A 272 -2.48 -8.22 0.74
N ASN A 273 -3.63 -8.57 0.17
CA ASN A 273 -4.94 -8.07 0.60
C ASN A 273 -5.32 -8.57 2.00
N THR A 274 -6.34 -7.94 2.61
CA THR A 274 -6.91 -8.46 3.85
C THR A 274 -7.63 -9.79 3.57
N ILE A 275 -7.55 -10.74 4.52
CA ILE A 275 -8.17 -12.06 4.36
C ILE A 275 -9.68 -11.94 4.09
N ARG A 276 -10.34 -11.01 4.79
CA ARG A 276 -11.75 -10.67 4.52
C ARG A 276 -12.00 -10.33 3.05
N LEU A 277 -11.15 -9.49 2.44
CA LEU A 277 -11.31 -9.08 1.05
C LEU A 277 -11.08 -10.26 0.10
N ILE A 278 -10.08 -11.10 0.38
CA ILE A 278 -9.79 -12.31 -0.41
C ILE A 278 -11.00 -13.24 -0.37
N VAL A 279 -11.57 -13.52 0.81
CA VAL A 279 -12.72 -14.41 0.93
C VAL A 279 -13.98 -13.84 0.27
N ILE A 280 -14.27 -12.56 0.45
CA ILE A 280 -15.41 -11.89 -0.22
C ILE A 280 -15.29 -12.03 -1.75
N ARG A 281 -14.09 -11.80 -2.30
CA ARG A 281 -13.84 -11.95 -3.73
C ARG A 281 -13.89 -13.40 -4.17
N LEU A 282 -13.37 -14.32 -3.36
CA LEU A 282 -13.39 -15.75 -3.65
C LEU A 282 -14.82 -16.27 -3.77
N LEU A 283 -15.68 -15.92 -2.80
CA LEU A 283 -17.10 -16.23 -2.83
C LEU A 283 -17.77 -15.62 -4.06
N TYR A 284 -17.47 -14.37 -4.41
CA TYR A 284 -18.02 -13.75 -5.60
C TYR A 284 -17.64 -14.51 -6.88
N VAL A 285 -16.34 -14.82 -7.07
CA VAL A 285 -15.86 -15.51 -8.27
C VAL A 285 -16.40 -16.95 -8.34
N LEU A 286 -16.44 -17.68 -7.22
CA LEU A 286 -16.98 -19.05 -7.17
C LEU A 286 -18.48 -19.12 -7.46
N ASN A 287 -19.27 -18.11 -7.08
CA ASN A 287 -20.72 -18.07 -7.27
C ASN A 287 -21.16 -17.34 -8.56
N THR A 288 -20.22 -16.96 -9.43
CA THR A 288 -20.54 -16.31 -10.70
C THR A 288 -20.31 -17.31 -11.83
N ASP A 289 -21.39 -17.73 -12.50
CA ASP A 289 -21.36 -18.75 -13.57
C ASP A 289 -20.35 -18.42 -14.67
N LYS A 290 -20.14 -17.11 -14.95
CA LYS A 290 -19.15 -16.61 -15.91
C LYS A 290 -17.72 -17.11 -15.65
N PHE A 291 -17.36 -17.42 -14.40
CA PHE A 291 -16.02 -17.89 -14.05
C PHE A 291 -15.92 -19.40 -13.83
N SER A 292 -17.03 -20.13 -13.92
CA SER A 292 -17.08 -21.58 -13.65
C SER A 292 -16.06 -22.37 -14.47
N HIS A 293 -15.95 -22.05 -15.76
CA HIS A 293 -15.00 -22.69 -16.70
C HIS A 293 -13.53 -22.37 -16.40
N MET A 294 -13.24 -21.28 -15.68
CA MET A 294 -11.88 -20.90 -15.32
C MET A 294 -11.40 -21.55 -14.02
N ARG A 295 -12.26 -22.25 -13.27
CA ARG A 295 -11.93 -22.74 -11.91
C ARG A 295 -10.66 -23.59 -11.86
N GLU A 296 -10.43 -24.39 -12.90
CA GLU A 296 -9.26 -25.27 -13.01
C GLU A 296 -8.03 -24.55 -13.58
N HIS A 297 -8.18 -23.31 -14.07
CA HIS A 297 -7.08 -22.56 -14.64
C HIS A 297 -6.06 -22.17 -13.55
N ARG A 298 -4.77 -22.32 -13.86
CA ARG A 298 -3.67 -22.05 -12.91
C ARG A 298 -3.64 -20.61 -12.36
N ASP A 299 -4.24 -19.66 -13.08
CA ASP A 299 -4.31 -18.23 -12.73
C ASP A 299 -5.69 -17.81 -12.20
N PHE A 300 -6.60 -18.74 -11.93
CA PHE A 300 -7.95 -18.42 -11.45
C PHE A 300 -7.95 -17.55 -10.19
N LEU A 301 -7.12 -17.93 -9.20
CA LEU A 301 -7.04 -17.19 -7.95
C LEU A 301 -6.48 -15.78 -8.13
N SER A 302 -5.78 -15.48 -9.24
CA SER A 302 -5.32 -14.14 -9.57
C SER A 302 -6.48 -13.16 -9.79
N LEU A 303 -7.68 -13.65 -10.11
CA LEU A 303 -8.91 -12.83 -10.20
C LEU A 303 -9.23 -12.12 -8.88
N LEU A 304 -8.80 -12.69 -7.75
CA LEU A 304 -9.02 -12.14 -6.42
C LEU A 304 -8.20 -10.87 -6.15
N ALA A 305 -7.23 -10.54 -7.01
CA ALA A 305 -6.53 -9.27 -6.95
C ALA A 305 -7.46 -8.09 -7.30
N PHE A 306 -8.51 -8.32 -8.09
CA PHE A 306 -9.34 -7.25 -8.62
C PHE A 306 -10.58 -6.92 -7.77
N PRO A 307 -11.05 -5.65 -7.79
CA PRO A 307 -12.34 -5.28 -7.19
C PRO A 307 -13.51 -6.01 -7.84
N ILE A 308 -14.56 -6.30 -7.06
CA ILE A 308 -15.77 -6.97 -7.57
C ILE A 308 -16.45 -6.18 -8.69
N GLN A 309 -16.46 -4.84 -8.59
CA GLN A 309 -17.01 -3.97 -9.64
C GLN A 309 -16.30 -4.19 -10.98
N TYR A 310 -14.99 -4.44 -10.96
CA TYR A 310 -14.26 -4.80 -12.19
C TYR A 310 -14.73 -6.14 -12.72
N LEU A 311 -14.73 -7.17 -11.87
CA LEU A 311 -15.10 -8.52 -12.26
C LEU A 311 -16.51 -8.56 -12.88
N LYS A 312 -17.44 -7.72 -12.41
CA LYS A 312 -18.80 -7.54 -12.95
C LYS A 312 -18.84 -6.91 -14.34
N THR A 313 -18.03 -5.89 -14.58
CA THR A 313 -18.10 -5.06 -15.81
C THR A 313 -17.23 -5.57 -16.94
N CYS A 314 -16.26 -6.44 -16.63
CA CYS A 314 -15.31 -6.93 -17.62
C CYS A 314 -15.97 -7.95 -18.57
N ASN A 315 -15.74 -7.77 -19.88
CA ASN A 315 -16.21 -8.69 -20.90
C ASN A 315 -15.25 -9.87 -21.02
N TRP A 316 -15.35 -10.84 -20.11
CA TRP A 316 -14.45 -12.01 -20.11
C TRP A 316 -14.59 -12.91 -21.33
N ASP A 317 -15.72 -12.87 -22.02
CA ASP A 317 -15.95 -13.69 -23.23
C ASP A 317 -14.98 -13.23 -24.35
N GLN A 318 -14.74 -11.92 -24.47
CA GLN A 318 -13.72 -11.37 -25.38
C GLN A 318 -12.28 -11.64 -24.94
N LEU A 319 -12.04 -11.88 -23.64
CA LEU A 319 -10.71 -12.20 -23.10
C LEU A 319 -10.36 -13.69 -23.26
N GLN A 320 -11.36 -14.55 -23.43
CA GLN A 320 -11.19 -15.99 -23.59
C GLN A 320 -10.62 -16.36 -24.97
N ASP A 321 -10.98 -15.61 -26.02
CA ASP A 321 -10.47 -15.80 -27.39
C ASP A 321 -9.01 -15.38 -27.56
N GLN A 322 -8.50 -14.46 -26.71
CA GLN A 322 -7.09 -14.10 -26.67
C GLN A 322 -6.30 -15.08 -25.79
N LYS A 323 -6.17 -16.33 -26.27
CA LYS A 323 -5.45 -17.45 -25.64
C LYS A 323 -4.24 -17.00 -24.80
N THR A 324 -4.35 -17.10 -23.48
CA THR A 324 -3.24 -17.17 -22.48
C THR A 324 -2.19 -16.04 -22.39
N SER A 325 -2.01 -15.17 -23.40
CA SER A 325 -1.03 -14.06 -23.38
C SER A 325 -1.50 -12.92 -22.47
N PHE A 326 -2.80 -12.61 -22.43
CA PHE A 326 -3.33 -11.49 -21.66
C PHE A 326 -3.10 -11.66 -20.14
N LEU A 327 -3.33 -12.86 -19.60
CA LEU A 327 -3.08 -13.17 -18.19
C LEU A 327 -1.58 -13.17 -17.84
N LYS A 328 -0.71 -13.57 -18.78
CA LYS A 328 0.75 -13.68 -18.59
C LYS A 328 1.51 -12.35 -18.71
N GLU A 329 1.19 -11.50 -19.69
CA GLU A 329 1.98 -10.29 -19.99
C GLU A 329 1.39 -9.00 -19.41
N ARG A 330 0.10 -9.00 -19.07
CA ARG A 330 -0.63 -7.74 -18.82
C ARG A 330 -1.24 -7.52 -17.44
N ILE A 331 -1.02 -8.38 -16.46
CA ILE A 331 -1.73 -8.25 -15.17
C ILE A 331 -0.81 -7.93 -13.97
N TRP A 332 0.49 -8.21 -14.07
CA TRP A 332 1.30 -8.40 -12.85
C TRP A 332 2.31 -7.31 -12.50
N HIS A 333 2.57 -6.33 -13.37
CA HIS A 333 3.44 -5.20 -13.03
C HIS A 333 2.60 -4.03 -12.50
N SER A 334 2.99 -3.54 -11.33
CA SER A 334 2.35 -2.61 -10.38
C SER A 334 1.74 -1.30 -10.94
N GLY A 335 1.79 -1.04 -12.24
CA GLY A 335 1.12 0.10 -12.90
C GLY A 335 -0.23 -0.21 -13.55
N LYS A 336 -0.69 -1.46 -13.62
CA LYS A 336 -1.87 -1.82 -14.45
C LYS A 336 -3.23 -1.74 -13.75
N PHE A 337 -3.28 -1.77 -12.40
CA PHE A 337 -4.48 -1.34 -11.67
C PHE A 337 -4.81 0.13 -11.95
N LEU A 338 -3.76 0.97 -12.07
CA LEU A 338 -3.91 2.37 -12.47
C LEU A 338 -4.50 2.47 -13.88
N LEU A 339 -4.01 1.69 -14.85
CA LEU A 339 -4.56 1.69 -16.21
C LEU A 339 -6.02 1.24 -16.27
N TYR A 340 -6.39 0.23 -15.47
CA TYR A 340 -7.79 -0.19 -15.46
C TYR A 340 -8.70 0.84 -14.78
N HIS A 341 -8.29 1.37 -13.63
CA HIS A 341 -9.01 2.48 -12.98
C HIS A 341 -9.13 3.67 -13.93
N LEU A 342 -8.06 3.99 -14.64
CA LEU A 342 -8.02 5.01 -15.68
C LEU A 342 -9.05 4.71 -16.77
N HIS A 343 -9.09 3.49 -17.34
CA HIS A 343 -10.11 3.11 -18.33
C HIS A 343 -11.53 3.31 -17.79
N PHE A 344 -11.80 2.85 -16.57
CA PHE A 344 -13.13 2.95 -15.97
C PHE A 344 -13.56 4.40 -15.78
N GLU A 345 -12.66 5.25 -15.28
CA GLU A 345 -12.97 6.67 -15.10
C GLU A 345 -13.06 7.42 -16.44
N LEU A 346 -12.20 7.10 -17.40
CA LEU A 346 -12.29 7.65 -18.76
C LEU A 346 -13.58 7.22 -19.47
N LYS A 347 -14.03 5.99 -19.28
CA LYS A 347 -15.33 5.52 -19.80
C LYS A 347 -16.48 6.33 -19.22
N LYS A 348 -16.45 6.71 -17.93
CA LYS A 348 -17.48 7.58 -17.35
C LYS A 348 -17.42 9.01 -17.88
N LEU A 349 -16.21 9.56 -18.00
CA LEU A 349 -16.03 10.98 -18.32
C LEU A 349 -16.16 11.28 -19.81
N LEU A 350 -15.63 10.42 -20.67
CA LEU A 350 -15.52 10.64 -22.11
C LEU A 350 -16.24 9.57 -22.93
N ASN A 351 -16.89 8.59 -22.30
CA ASN A 351 -17.50 7.45 -22.98
C ASN A 351 -16.53 6.75 -23.94
N ILE A 352 -15.29 6.56 -23.47
CA ILE A 352 -14.23 5.85 -24.18
C ILE A 352 -14.59 4.37 -24.30
N ASP A 353 -14.46 3.83 -25.51
CA ASP A 353 -14.58 2.41 -25.78
C ASP A 353 -13.23 1.68 -25.60
N PRO A 354 -13.23 0.34 -25.57
CA PRO A 354 -11.98 -0.40 -25.39
C PRO A 354 -10.92 -0.13 -26.47
N GLU A 355 -11.30 0.23 -27.69
CA GLU A 355 -10.40 0.45 -28.82
C GLU A 355 -9.63 1.77 -28.65
N ASP A 356 -10.37 2.84 -28.34
CA ASP A 356 -9.83 4.16 -27.97
C ASP A 356 -8.88 4.04 -26.76
N PHE A 357 -9.25 3.23 -25.75
CA PHE A 357 -8.40 3.02 -24.57
C PHE A 357 -7.14 2.21 -24.89
N ILE A 358 -7.22 1.20 -25.77
CA ILE A 358 -6.06 0.46 -26.26
C ILE A 358 -5.12 1.40 -27.01
N TYR A 359 -5.65 2.31 -27.83
CA TYR A 359 -4.87 3.33 -28.52
C TYR A 359 -4.16 4.27 -27.54
N LEU A 360 -4.87 4.75 -26.51
CA LEU A 360 -4.28 5.53 -25.42
C LEU A 360 -3.13 4.78 -24.72
N CYS A 361 -3.29 3.48 -24.47
CA CYS A 361 -2.28 2.63 -23.83
C CYS A 361 -0.99 2.42 -24.65
N ARG A 362 -0.97 2.79 -25.93
CA ARG A 362 0.26 2.76 -26.74
C ARG A 362 1.26 3.83 -26.31
N HIS A 363 0.79 4.89 -25.64
CA HIS A 363 1.66 5.97 -25.22
C HIS A 363 2.59 5.51 -24.07
N PRO A 364 3.93 5.64 -24.21
CA PRO A 364 4.90 5.03 -23.28
C PRO A 364 4.82 5.60 -21.85
N LYS A 365 4.29 6.82 -21.71
CA LYS A 365 4.19 7.52 -20.41
C LYS A 365 2.84 7.38 -19.71
N ILE A 366 1.88 6.61 -20.25
CA ILE A 366 0.52 6.52 -19.68
C ILE A 366 0.49 6.15 -18.19
N THR A 367 1.41 5.29 -17.74
CA THR A 367 1.51 4.87 -16.32
C THR A 367 2.20 5.89 -15.42
N ALA A 368 2.91 6.87 -15.99
CA ALA A 368 3.65 7.89 -15.26
C ALA A 368 2.81 9.15 -14.99
N VAL A 369 1.70 9.34 -15.71
CA VAL A 369 0.85 10.52 -15.55
C VAL A 369 -0.16 10.30 -14.42
N PRO A 370 -0.17 11.16 -13.37
CA PRO A 370 -1.15 11.04 -12.30
C PRO A 370 -2.59 11.25 -12.78
N TRP A 371 -3.54 10.49 -12.23
CA TRP A 371 -4.96 10.64 -12.55
C TRP A 371 -5.48 12.07 -12.34
N SER A 372 -5.03 12.76 -11.29
CA SER A 372 -5.46 14.14 -11.01
C SER A 372 -5.16 15.09 -12.16
N GLN A 373 -4.01 14.92 -12.82
CA GLN A 373 -3.64 15.72 -13.98
C GLN A 373 -4.51 15.37 -15.19
N ILE A 374 -4.71 14.08 -15.47
CA ILE A 374 -5.58 13.63 -16.57
C ILE A 374 -6.99 14.19 -16.40
N TYR A 375 -7.53 14.11 -15.18
CA TYR A 375 -8.85 14.62 -14.84
C TYR A 375 -8.95 16.14 -15.06
N GLU A 376 -7.98 16.92 -14.55
CA GLU A 376 -7.93 18.38 -14.75
C GLU A 376 -7.85 18.75 -16.24
N THR A 377 -7.02 18.04 -17.01
CA THR A 377 -6.88 18.25 -18.45
C THR A 377 -8.19 17.94 -19.19
N ILE A 378 -8.89 16.85 -18.85
CA ILE A 378 -10.18 16.51 -19.48
C ILE A 378 -11.23 17.57 -19.20
N LEU A 379 -11.33 18.06 -17.96
CA LEU A 379 -12.27 19.13 -17.62
C LEU A 379 -11.98 20.40 -18.44
N TYR A 380 -10.71 20.80 -18.52
CA TYR A 380 -10.30 21.95 -19.33
C TYR A 380 -10.61 21.78 -20.82
N LEU A 381 -10.38 20.59 -21.39
CA LEU A 381 -10.68 20.33 -22.80
C LEU A 381 -12.18 20.36 -23.06
N LYS A 382 -13.01 19.84 -22.15
CA LYS A 382 -14.48 19.85 -22.29
C LYS A 382 -15.09 21.25 -22.33
N ASP A 383 -14.38 22.29 -21.86
CA ASP A 383 -14.85 23.68 -21.96
C ASP A 383 -14.90 24.16 -23.43
N ASN A 384 -14.08 23.58 -24.32
CA ASN A 384 -13.90 24.06 -25.69
C ASN A 384 -14.01 22.98 -26.77
N PHE A 385 -13.92 21.70 -26.41
CA PHE A 385 -13.91 20.56 -27.31
C PHE A 385 -14.97 19.54 -26.90
N SER A 386 -15.64 18.95 -27.88
CA SER A 386 -16.58 17.86 -27.67
C SER A 386 -15.87 16.55 -27.33
N ASP A 387 -16.58 15.62 -26.68
CA ASP A 387 -16.03 14.32 -26.31
C ASP A 387 -15.48 13.56 -27.53
N SER A 388 -16.15 13.63 -28.70
CA SER A 388 -15.63 13.02 -29.93
C SER A 388 -14.29 13.62 -30.36
N GLU A 389 -14.13 14.93 -30.26
CA GLU A 389 -12.90 15.62 -30.69
C GLU A 389 -11.73 15.29 -29.76
N ILE A 390 -12.00 15.17 -28.45
CA ILE A 390 -11.01 14.74 -27.46
C ILE A 390 -10.58 13.29 -27.72
N LYS A 391 -11.52 12.39 -28.04
CA LYS A 391 -11.20 10.98 -28.33
C LYS A 391 -10.37 10.80 -29.60
N ASP A 392 -10.65 11.58 -30.65
CA ASP A 392 -9.86 11.57 -31.88
C ASP A 392 -8.39 12.01 -31.66
N SER A 393 -8.12 12.68 -30.53
CA SER A 393 -6.78 13.12 -30.11
C SER A 393 -6.42 12.61 -28.70
N ILE A 394 -6.84 11.39 -28.34
CA ILE A 394 -6.91 10.94 -26.94
C ILE A 394 -5.60 11.07 -26.14
N HIS A 395 -4.43 11.00 -26.77
CA HIS A 395 -3.14 11.16 -26.09
C HIS A 395 -2.96 12.56 -25.47
N ILE A 396 -3.72 13.58 -25.92
CA ILE A 396 -3.63 14.94 -25.38
C ILE A 396 -3.96 15.00 -23.89
N ILE A 397 -4.78 14.07 -23.37
CA ILE A 397 -5.15 14.02 -21.96
C ILE A 397 -3.96 13.67 -21.04
N LEU A 398 -2.87 13.14 -21.61
CA LEU A 398 -1.66 12.78 -20.86
C LEU A 398 -0.76 13.99 -20.57
N TYR A 399 -1.03 15.13 -21.20
CA TYR A 399 -0.25 16.36 -21.04
C TYR A 399 -0.89 17.29 -20.01
N PRO A 400 -0.09 18.06 -19.25
CA PRO A 400 -0.61 18.98 -18.26
C PRO A 400 -1.32 20.15 -18.94
N LYS A 401 -2.45 20.59 -18.34
CA LYS A 401 -3.27 21.73 -18.80
C LYS A 401 -2.45 22.95 -19.24
N ALA A 402 -1.43 23.33 -18.46
CA ALA A 402 -0.59 24.50 -18.77
C ALA A 402 0.16 24.38 -20.10
N ALA A 403 0.65 23.17 -20.45
CA ALA A 403 1.34 22.94 -21.72
C ALA A 403 0.36 23.02 -22.90
N ILE A 404 -0.84 22.48 -22.73
CA ILE A 404 -1.91 22.55 -23.73
C ILE A 404 -2.35 24.00 -23.95
N GLN A 405 -2.52 24.78 -22.88
CA GLN A 405 -2.84 26.22 -22.97
C GLN A 405 -1.78 26.99 -23.76
N LEU A 406 -0.50 26.79 -23.44
CA LEU A 406 0.59 27.47 -24.12
C LEU A 406 0.65 27.11 -25.61
N ALA A 407 0.49 25.83 -25.94
CA ALA A 407 0.47 25.38 -27.33
C ALA A 407 -0.73 25.93 -28.10
N LEU A 408 -1.93 25.91 -27.52
CA LEU A 408 -3.13 26.50 -28.14
C LEU A 408 -2.99 28.02 -28.35
N ASN A 409 -2.43 28.75 -27.38
CA ASN A 409 -2.18 30.18 -27.54
C ASN A 409 -1.19 30.45 -28.69
N THR A 410 -0.11 29.66 -28.75
CA THR A 410 0.88 29.77 -29.84
C THR A 410 0.25 29.52 -31.21
N ILE A 411 -0.64 28.54 -31.32
CA ILE A 411 -1.36 28.23 -32.57
C ILE A 411 -2.31 29.39 -32.93
N ASN A 412 -3.03 29.94 -31.95
CA ASN A 412 -4.00 31.03 -32.17
C ASN A 412 -3.34 32.37 -32.49
N GLU A 413 -2.12 32.60 -32.02
CA GLU A 413 -1.35 33.83 -32.30
C GLU A 413 -0.68 33.81 -33.68
N ASN A 414 -0.62 32.65 -34.35
CA ASN A 414 0.06 32.49 -35.64
C ASN A 414 -0.93 32.39 -36.80
N GLU A 415 -1.18 33.52 -37.46
CA GLU A 415 -2.14 33.64 -38.57
C GLU A 415 -1.83 32.70 -39.75
N ASP A 416 -0.54 32.41 -40.01
CA ASP A 416 -0.14 31.52 -41.10
C ASP A 416 -0.58 30.08 -40.81
N ILE A 417 -0.41 29.61 -39.56
CA ILE A 417 -0.88 28.28 -39.14
C ILE A 417 -2.39 28.18 -39.23
N LEU A 418 -3.10 29.22 -38.78
CA LEU A 418 -4.56 29.28 -38.85
C LEU A 418 -5.04 29.20 -40.30
N ARG A 419 -4.39 29.93 -41.21
CA ARG A 419 -4.68 29.86 -42.65
C ARG A 419 -4.45 28.46 -43.20
N ASP A 420 -3.33 27.81 -42.85
CA ASP A 420 -2.97 26.47 -43.32
C ASP A 420 -3.95 25.36 -42.88
N ILE A 421 -4.60 25.52 -41.72
CA ILE A 421 -5.65 24.59 -41.25
C ILE A 421 -7.07 24.96 -41.67
N GLY A 422 -7.24 26.07 -42.39
CA GLY A 422 -8.49 26.50 -42.98
C GLY A 422 -9.29 27.43 -42.09
N ILE A 423 -8.61 28.26 -41.31
CA ILE A 423 -9.20 29.35 -40.53
C ILE A 423 -8.72 30.67 -41.14
N GLU A 424 -9.56 31.30 -41.96
CA GLU A 424 -9.31 32.62 -42.52
C GLU A 424 -10.26 33.64 -41.88
N ASN A 425 -9.72 34.70 -41.28
CA ASN A 425 -10.51 35.76 -40.62
C ASN A 425 -11.52 35.24 -39.58
N GLY A 426 -11.16 34.21 -38.82
CA GLY A 426 -12.03 33.58 -37.84
C GLY A 426 -13.17 32.73 -38.43
N CYS A 427 -13.23 32.57 -39.77
CA CYS A 427 -14.19 31.74 -40.47
C CYS A 427 -13.52 30.47 -41.02
N VAL A 428 -14.23 29.34 -40.95
CA VAL A 428 -13.73 28.04 -41.41
C VAL A 428 -13.84 27.97 -42.94
N SER A 429 -12.71 28.00 -43.65
CA SER A 429 -12.66 27.78 -45.09
C SER A 429 -12.59 26.27 -45.39
N GLN A 430 -13.44 25.78 -46.29
CA GLN A 430 -13.57 24.34 -46.57
C GLN A 430 -12.43 23.74 -47.43
N ASN A 431 -11.37 24.51 -47.73
CA ASN A 431 -10.46 24.22 -48.86
C ASN A 431 -8.98 23.98 -48.48
N THR A 432 -8.67 23.42 -47.31
CA THR A 432 -7.27 23.12 -46.96
C THR A 432 -6.89 21.65 -47.18
N ASN A 433 -5.84 21.46 -47.99
CA ASN A 433 -5.31 20.17 -48.48
C ASN A 433 -4.44 19.39 -47.47
N LEU A 434 -4.13 19.92 -46.28
CA LEU A 434 -3.15 19.28 -45.39
C LEU A 434 -3.66 17.97 -44.75
N PHE A 435 -4.97 17.76 -44.68
CA PHE A 435 -5.59 16.55 -44.13
C PHE A 435 -6.86 16.21 -44.92
N ASN A 436 -6.69 15.58 -46.09
CA ASN A 436 -7.79 15.23 -47.02
C ASN A 436 -8.77 14.15 -46.51
N HIS A 437 -8.70 13.77 -45.24
CA HIS A 437 -9.60 12.82 -44.61
C HIS A 437 -10.48 13.51 -43.57
N GLY A 438 -11.56 14.17 -44.03
CA GLY A 438 -12.83 14.39 -43.29
C GLY A 438 -12.82 14.85 -41.82
N THR A 439 -11.70 15.28 -41.29
CA THR A 439 -11.50 15.53 -39.85
C THR A 439 -11.98 16.94 -39.52
N LYS A 440 -12.85 17.03 -38.50
CA LYS A 440 -13.40 18.31 -38.03
C LYS A 440 -12.25 19.26 -37.68
N LEU A 441 -12.40 20.56 -37.97
CA LEU A 441 -11.38 21.59 -37.74
C LEU A 441 -10.77 21.54 -36.32
N ARG A 442 -11.62 21.35 -35.30
CA ARG A 442 -11.17 21.27 -33.91
C ARG A 442 -10.30 20.05 -33.60
N ASN A 443 -10.45 18.95 -34.33
CA ASN A 443 -9.53 17.81 -34.23
C ASN A 443 -8.14 18.19 -34.71
N LYS A 444 -8.05 18.95 -35.81
CA LYS A 444 -6.76 19.45 -36.33
C LYS A 444 -6.07 20.34 -35.31
N MET A 445 -6.81 21.15 -34.57
CA MET A 445 -6.25 21.98 -33.49
C MET A 445 -5.64 21.13 -32.36
N LEU A 446 -6.32 20.09 -31.88
CA LEU A 446 -5.78 19.22 -30.83
C LEU A 446 -4.57 18.40 -31.32
N GLN A 447 -4.58 17.93 -32.56
CA GLN A 447 -3.45 17.25 -33.17
C GLN A 447 -2.24 18.18 -33.34
N LEU A 448 -2.45 19.43 -33.78
CA LEU A 448 -1.39 20.44 -33.83
C LEU A 448 -0.89 20.78 -32.42
N CYS A 449 -1.77 20.86 -31.44
CA CYS A 449 -1.39 21.08 -30.05
C CYS A 449 -0.45 19.97 -29.55
N LEU A 450 -0.77 18.70 -29.82
CA LEU A 450 0.11 17.57 -29.55
C LEU A 450 1.47 17.74 -30.25
N TYR A 451 1.46 18.06 -31.54
CA TYR A 451 2.69 18.32 -32.29
C TYR A 451 3.54 19.43 -31.65
N TYR A 452 2.96 20.55 -31.24
CA TYR A 452 3.68 21.66 -30.60
C TYR A 452 4.23 21.31 -29.22
N ILE A 453 3.54 20.45 -28.46
CA ILE A 453 4.02 19.97 -27.16
C ILE A 453 5.17 18.97 -27.35
N GLU A 454 5.09 18.11 -28.37
CA GLU A 454 6.07 17.04 -28.60
C GLU A 454 7.29 17.51 -29.40
N LYS A 455 7.14 18.52 -30.27
CA LYS A 455 8.21 19.07 -31.12
C LYS A 455 9.50 19.42 -30.35
N PRO A 456 9.44 20.12 -29.19
CA PRO A 456 10.64 20.47 -28.42
C PRO A 456 11.27 19.28 -27.71
N LEU A 457 10.53 18.17 -27.55
CA LEU A 457 11.02 16.95 -26.91
C LEU A 457 11.84 16.08 -27.88
N GLU A 458 11.94 16.52 -29.14
CA GLU A 458 12.66 15.96 -30.29
C GLU A 458 12.42 14.48 -30.64
N PHE A 459 12.28 14.28 -31.95
CA PHE A 459 12.46 13.04 -32.70
C PHE A 459 13.90 12.48 -32.52
N SER A 460 14.33 12.18 -31.30
CA SER A 460 15.67 11.67 -30.95
C SER A 460 15.86 10.18 -31.33
N GLY A 461 15.16 9.68 -32.35
CA GLY A 461 15.34 8.32 -32.88
C GLY A 461 14.60 7.19 -32.14
N THR A 462 13.74 7.47 -31.16
CA THR A 462 12.91 6.47 -30.45
C THR A 462 11.41 6.66 -30.69
N GLY A 463 11.02 7.15 -31.88
CA GLY A 463 9.71 7.71 -32.22
C GLY A 463 8.47 7.08 -31.55
N ILE A 464 7.60 7.95 -31.02
CA ILE A 464 6.29 7.66 -30.41
C ILE A 464 5.19 7.43 -31.47
N PHE A 465 5.53 7.48 -32.76
CA PHE A 465 4.67 7.04 -33.85
C PHE A 465 5.28 5.82 -34.57
N LEU A 466 4.90 4.63 -34.12
CA LEU A 466 4.80 3.39 -34.91
C LEU A 466 3.57 2.59 -34.44
#